data_AF-A0AAD5MWN3-F1
#
_entry.id   AF-A0AAD5MWN3-F1
#
_cell.length_a   1.000
_cell.length_b   1.000
_cell.length_c   1.000
_cell.angle_alpha   90.00
_cell.angle_beta   90.00
_cell.angle_gamma   90.00
#
_symmetry.space_group_name_H-M   'P 1'
#
loop_
_entity.id
_entity.type
_entity.pdbx_description
1 polymer ?
#
loop_
_entity_poly.entity_id
_entity_poly.type
_entity_poly.pdbx_seq_one_letter_code
_entity_poly.pdbx_strand_id
1 'polypeptide(L)'
;MPIQIHRNPISTSMWKWIGIANSGWPSTNIFNGSTKLRSFANMISSNATAVGCYSSFCKDHASSACVFSQPEVRTGTLVYSSGSPCKKGGKCTSSKNGLCEDGLCVIDA
;
A
#
# COMPACT_ATOMS: atom_id res chain seq x y z
N MET A 1 0.43 -36.55 -7.09
CA MET A 1 -0.41 -35.44 -6.56
C MET A 1 0.25 -34.14 -6.98
N PRO A 2 -0.42 -33.23 -7.72
CA PRO A 2 0.22 -31.99 -8.13
C PRO A 2 0.40 -31.07 -6.92
N ILE A 3 1.55 -30.40 -6.87
CA ILE A 3 1.94 -29.42 -5.86
C ILE A 3 0.92 -28.27 -5.89
N GLN A 4 -0.03 -28.28 -4.96
CA GLN A 4 -0.85 -27.10 -4.69
C GLN A 4 0.06 -26.08 -4.02
N ILE A 5 0.55 -25.10 -4.79
CA ILE A 5 1.07 -23.86 -4.22
C ILE A 5 -0.08 -23.27 -3.40
N HIS A 6 -0.04 -23.40 -2.07
CA HIS A 6 -0.98 -22.73 -1.19
C HIS A 6 -0.86 -21.22 -1.43
N ARG A 7 -1.72 -20.68 -2.29
CA ARG A 7 -1.80 -19.23 -2.52
C ARG A 7 -2.21 -18.60 -1.19
N ASN A 8 -1.28 -17.90 -0.56
CA ASN A 8 -1.58 -17.11 0.62
C ASN A 8 -2.71 -16.11 0.26
N PRO A 9 -3.86 -16.10 0.97
CA PRO A 9 -4.96 -15.20 0.67
C PRO A 9 -4.57 -13.72 0.77
N ILE A 10 -3.60 -13.38 1.61
CA ILE A 10 -3.05 -12.03 1.72
C ILE A 10 -2.33 -11.66 0.42
N SER A 11 -1.40 -12.50 -0.06
CA SER A 11 -0.65 -12.20 -1.29
C SER A 11 -1.57 -12.14 -2.51
N THR A 12 -2.58 -13.01 -2.57
CA THR A 12 -3.59 -13.00 -3.64
C THR A 12 -4.40 -11.69 -3.65
N SER A 13 -4.83 -11.22 -2.48
CA SER A 13 -5.53 -9.94 -2.38
C SER A 13 -4.64 -8.74 -2.68
N MET A 14 -3.38 -8.75 -2.26
CA MET A 14 -2.42 -7.70 -2.62
C MET A 14 -2.25 -7.61 -4.13
N TRP A 15 -2.05 -8.74 -4.83
CA TRP A 15 -1.98 -8.75 -6.30
C TRP A 15 -3.25 -8.21 -6.96
N LYS A 16 -4.41 -8.55 -6.40
CA LYS A 16 -5.69 -8.00 -6.87
C LYS A 16 -5.75 -6.49 -6.68
N TRP A 17 -5.34 -5.95 -5.54
CA TRP A 17 -5.35 -4.51 -5.28
C TRP A 17 -4.37 -3.75 -6.16
N ILE A 18 -3.17 -4.29 -6.40
CA ILE A 18 -2.18 -3.71 -7.33
C ILE A 18 -2.73 -3.72 -8.76
N GLY A 19 -3.31 -4.84 -9.21
CA GLY A 19 -3.88 -4.95 -10.55
C GLY A 19 -5.00 -3.94 -10.83
N ILE A 20 -5.72 -3.48 -9.81
CA ILE A 20 -6.75 -2.45 -9.95
C ILE A 20 -6.15 -1.09 -10.37
N ALA A 21 -4.89 -0.79 -10.05
CA ALA A 21 -4.22 0.45 -10.48
C ALA A 21 -4.19 0.62 -12.01
N ASN A 22 -4.22 -0.48 -12.77
CA ASN A 22 -4.35 -0.48 -14.24
C ASN A 22 -5.67 0.14 -14.72
N SER A 23 -6.64 0.38 -13.82
CA SER A 23 -7.91 1.05 -14.12
C SER A 23 -7.77 2.57 -14.25
N GLY A 24 -6.55 3.13 -14.16
CA GLY A 24 -6.28 4.55 -14.35
C GLY A 24 -6.11 5.30 -13.03
N TRP A 25 -4.95 5.16 -12.40
CA TRP A 25 -4.56 6.00 -11.25
C TRP A 25 -4.41 7.48 -11.70
N PRO A 26 -4.93 8.47 -10.94
CA PRO A 26 -4.81 9.89 -11.29
C PRO A 26 -3.35 10.36 -11.36
N SER A 27 -2.96 11.05 -12.42
CA SER A 27 -1.60 11.60 -12.60
C SER A 27 -1.20 12.64 -11.55
N THR A 28 -2.19 13.25 -10.89
CA THR A 28 -1.98 14.20 -9.78
C THR A 28 -1.67 13.52 -8.45
N ASN A 29 -1.82 12.19 -8.36
CA ASN A 29 -1.75 11.40 -7.13
C ASN A 29 -2.74 11.84 -6.04
N ILE A 30 -3.76 12.61 -6.43
CA ILE A 30 -4.87 13.00 -5.57
C ILE A 30 -5.96 11.94 -5.75
N PHE A 31 -6.40 11.35 -4.64
CA PHE A 31 -7.45 10.35 -4.67
C PHE A 31 -8.78 10.96 -5.10
N ASN A 32 -9.34 10.45 -6.20
CA ASN A 32 -10.52 11.02 -6.87
C ASN A 32 -11.88 10.53 -6.34
N GLY A 33 -11.91 9.70 -5.30
CA GLY A 33 -13.16 9.14 -4.77
C GLY A 33 -13.52 7.74 -5.30
N SER A 34 -12.77 7.20 -6.26
CA SER A 34 -13.08 5.90 -6.87
C SER A 34 -13.04 4.75 -5.84
N THR A 35 -14.19 4.14 -5.59
CA THR A 35 -14.31 2.99 -4.67
C THR A 35 -13.46 1.80 -5.11
N LYS A 36 -13.26 1.62 -6.42
CA LYS A 36 -12.38 0.58 -6.98
C LYS A 36 -10.92 0.80 -6.56
N LEU A 37 -10.46 2.05 -6.58
CA LEU A 37 -9.07 2.40 -6.25
C LEU A 37 -8.82 2.50 -4.75
N ARG A 38 -9.84 2.43 -3.88
CA ARG A 38 -9.69 2.68 -2.44
C ARG A 38 -8.66 1.78 -1.77
N SER A 39 -8.75 0.46 -1.97
CA SER A 39 -7.80 -0.49 -1.37
C SER A 39 -6.36 -0.23 -1.84
N PHE A 40 -6.21 0.11 -3.12
CA PHE A 40 -4.91 0.50 -3.67
C PHE A 40 -4.41 1.81 -3.04
N ALA A 41 -5.26 2.84 -2.96
CA ALA A 41 -4.91 4.14 -2.40
C ALA A 41 -4.46 4.07 -0.94
N ASN A 42 -5.12 3.25 -0.11
CA ASN A 42 -4.69 3.00 1.28
C ASN A 42 -3.31 2.34 1.34
N MET A 43 -3.01 1.43 0.42
CA MET A 43 -1.75 0.70 0.36
C MET A 43 -0.57 1.57 -0.10
N ILE A 44 -0.80 2.51 -1.03
CA ILE A 44 0.26 3.39 -1.57
C ILE A 44 0.33 4.76 -0.89
N SER A 45 -0.38 4.94 0.23
CA SER A 45 -0.35 6.17 1.02
C SER A 45 1.03 6.38 1.64
N SER A 46 1.72 7.44 1.22
CA SER A 46 3.07 7.79 1.71
C SER A 46 3.13 8.11 3.21
N ASN A 47 2.00 8.45 3.83
CA ASN A 47 1.90 8.70 5.26
C ASN A 47 1.73 7.40 6.09
N ALA A 48 1.35 6.28 5.44
CA ALA A 48 1.22 5.00 6.11
C ALA A 48 2.60 4.36 6.31
N THR A 49 2.94 4.11 7.58
CA THR A 49 4.27 3.65 8.01
C THR A 49 4.25 2.30 8.71
N ALA A 50 3.06 1.76 8.98
CA ALA A 50 2.88 0.40 9.47
C ALA A 50 1.61 -0.20 8.89
N VAL A 51 1.60 -1.54 8.78
CA VAL A 51 0.47 -2.31 8.28
C VAL A 51 0.34 -3.60 9.09
N GLY A 52 -0.89 -3.96 9.43
CA GLY A 52 -1.24 -5.26 10.00
C GLY A 52 -2.21 -5.98 9.07
N CYS A 53 -1.87 -7.19 8.64
CA CYS A 53 -2.71 -8.00 7.77
C CYS A 53 -3.14 -9.30 8.45
N TYR A 54 -4.35 -9.75 8.15
CA TYR A 54 -4.88 -11.02 8.59
C TYR A 54 -5.65 -11.69 7.45
N SER A 55 -5.69 -13.02 7.45
CA SER A 55 -6.53 -13.79 6.55
C SER A 55 -7.13 -14.99 7.24
N SER A 56 -8.33 -15.36 6.80
CA SER A 56 -9.02 -16.57 7.23
C SER A 56 -9.60 -17.31 6.03
N PHE A 57 -9.61 -18.64 6.12
CA PHE A 57 -10.33 -19.50 5.19
C PHE A 57 -11.73 -19.79 5.75
N CYS A 58 -12.74 -19.52 4.95
CA CYS A 58 -14.14 -19.71 5.25
C CYS A 58 -14.71 -20.73 4.25
N LYS A 59 -14.76 -22.01 4.63
CA LYS A 59 -15.21 -23.12 3.75
C LYS A 59 -14.47 -23.15 2.41
N ASP A 60 -15.10 -22.62 1.36
CA ASP A 60 -14.68 -22.61 -0.04
C ASP A 60 -14.06 -21.28 -0.49
N HIS A 61 -14.05 -20.26 0.37
CA HIS A 61 -13.47 -18.96 0.09
C HIS A 61 -12.42 -18.57 1.13
N ALA A 62 -11.58 -17.61 0.78
CA ALA A 62 -10.65 -16.98 1.70
C ALA A 62 -10.89 -15.48 1.73
N SER A 63 -10.78 -14.88 2.91
CA SER A 63 -10.85 -13.44 3.10
C SER A 63 -9.55 -12.95 3.70
N SER A 64 -9.11 -11.78 3.26
CA SER A 64 -7.97 -11.09 3.84
C SER A 64 -8.25 -9.61 3.97
N ALA A 65 -7.70 -9.03 5.04
CA ALA A 65 -7.82 -7.62 5.36
C ALA A 65 -6.45 -7.12 5.79
N CYS A 66 -6.12 -5.89 5.39
CA CYS A 66 -4.95 -5.16 5.86
C CYS A 66 -5.41 -3.82 6.40
N VAL A 67 -4.90 -3.46 7.58
CA VAL A 67 -5.16 -2.20 8.28
C VAL A 67 -3.86 -1.42 8.31
N PHE A 68 -3.91 -0.16 7.89
CA PHE A 68 -2.75 0.72 7.80
C PHE A 68 -2.74 1.69 8.99
N SER A 69 -1.55 2.21 9.35
CA SER A 69 -1.38 3.17 10.45
C SER A 69 -1.98 4.55 10.22
N GLN A 70 -2.73 4.73 9.13
CA GLN A 70 -3.43 5.96 8.77
C GLN A 70 -4.92 5.68 8.61
N PRO A 71 -5.79 6.68 8.86
CA PRO A 71 -7.19 6.59 8.48
C PRO A 71 -7.35 6.26 7.00
N GLU A 72 -8.50 5.72 6.64
CA GLU A 72 -8.86 5.52 5.23
C GLU A 72 -8.68 6.83 4.43
N VAL A 73 -7.97 6.74 3.31
CA VAL A 73 -7.73 7.87 2.39
C VAL A 73 -9.07 8.48 2.01
N ARG A 74 -9.20 9.81 1.96
CA ARG A 74 -10.44 10.50 1.58
C ARG A 74 -10.34 11.10 0.17
N THR A 75 -11.49 11.41 -0.43
CA THR A 75 -11.50 12.15 -1.71
C THR A 75 -10.78 13.49 -1.53
N GLY A 76 -9.92 13.84 -2.48
CA GLY A 76 -9.08 15.05 -2.41
C GLY A 76 -7.79 14.89 -1.62
N THR A 77 -7.54 13.74 -0.98
CA THR A 77 -6.26 13.48 -0.31
C THR A 77 -5.15 13.25 -1.34
N LEU A 78 -4.04 14.00 -1.20
CA LEU A 78 -2.78 13.68 -1.88
C LEU A 78 -2.19 12.41 -1.26
N VAL A 79 -2.12 11.33 -2.03
CA VAL A 79 -1.71 10.00 -1.53
C VAL A 79 -0.19 9.87 -1.46
N TYR A 80 0.50 10.38 -2.48
CA TYR A 80 1.95 10.50 -2.50
C TYR A 80 2.38 11.67 -3.39
N SER A 81 3.52 12.26 -3.07
CA SER A 81 4.11 13.33 -3.89
C SER A 81 4.93 12.75 -5.02
N SER A 82 4.78 13.30 -6.23
CA SER A 82 5.68 13.01 -7.35
C SER A 82 7.07 13.56 -7.07
N GLY A 83 8.11 12.79 -7.42
CA GLY A 83 9.50 13.22 -7.22
C GLY A 83 10.49 12.10 -7.47
N SER A 84 11.78 12.42 -7.29
CA SER A 84 12.82 11.39 -7.26
C SER A 84 12.74 10.62 -5.93
N PRO A 85 12.89 9.28 -5.94
CA PRO A 85 13.05 8.52 -4.71
C PRO A 85 14.23 9.05 -3.89
N CYS A 86 14.20 8.77 -2.58
CA CYS A 86 15.34 9.10 -1.73
C CYS A 86 16.59 8.33 -2.21
N LYS A 87 17.78 8.85 -1.88
CA LYS A 87 19.06 8.18 -2.15
C LYS A 87 19.69 7.73 -0.84
N LYS A 88 20.43 6.61 -0.86
CA LYS A 88 21.11 6.03 0.31
C LYS A 88 21.91 7.10 1.06
N GLY A 89 21.67 7.23 2.37
CA GLY A 89 22.29 8.25 3.24
C GLY A 89 21.71 9.67 3.11
N GLY A 90 20.72 9.89 2.24
CA GLY A 90 19.96 11.14 2.18
C GLY A 90 18.90 11.20 3.27
N LYS A 91 18.72 12.39 3.87
CA LYS A 91 17.65 12.62 4.84
C LYS A 91 16.31 12.68 4.11
N CYS A 92 15.35 11.86 4.54
CA CYS A 92 13.96 12.03 4.14
C CYS A 92 13.42 13.34 4.74
N THR A 93 12.67 14.11 3.93
CA THR A 93 12.16 15.44 4.31
C THR A 93 11.02 15.39 5.34
N SER A 94 10.54 14.21 5.71
CA SER A 94 9.51 14.06 6.75
C SER A 94 10.11 14.33 8.12
N SER A 95 9.32 14.90 9.04
CA SER A 95 9.75 15.43 10.35
C SER A 95 10.34 14.41 11.33
N LYS A 96 10.48 13.16 10.91
CA LYS A 96 11.10 12.06 11.64
C LYS A 96 12.37 11.73 10.88
N ASN A 97 13.53 11.89 11.52
CA ASN A 97 14.85 11.60 10.96
C ASN A 97 14.90 10.17 10.40
N GLY A 98 14.51 10.01 9.14
CA GLY A 98 14.43 8.71 8.48
C GLY A 98 15.62 8.48 7.57
N LEU A 99 16.08 7.23 7.52
CA LEU A 99 17.07 6.75 6.58
C LEU A 99 16.40 6.37 5.26
N CYS A 100 17.19 6.40 4.19
CA CYS A 100 16.74 5.94 2.89
C CYS A 100 17.25 4.51 2.62
N GLU A 101 16.32 3.58 2.44
CA GLU A 101 16.57 2.19 2.10
C GLU A 101 15.80 1.85 0.82
N ASP A 102 16.50 1.47 -0.25
CA ASP A 102 15.91 1.08 -1.54
C ASP A 102 14.88 2.07 -2.12
N GLY A 103 15.09 3.36 -1.88
CA GLY A 103 14.19 4.43 -2.34
C GLY A 103 12.98 4.69 -1.42
N LEU A 104 12.88 3.98 -0.29
CA LEU A 104 11.89 4.17 0.75
C LEU A 104 12.48 4.89 1.97
N CYS A 105 11.65 5.74 2.58
CA CYS A 105 11.96 6.40 3.83
C CYS A 105 11.59 5.50 5.00
N VAL A 106 12.59 5.06 5.75
CA VAL A 106 12.43 4.20 6.93
C VAL A 106 12.69 5.04 8.18
N ILE A 107 11.77 4.96 9.15
CA ILE A 107 11.91 5.62 10.44
C ILE A 107 12.63 4.65 11.36
N ASP A 108 13.75 5.06 11.97
CA ASP A 108 14.37 4.28 13.04
C ASP A 108 13.40 4.18 14.22
N ALA A 109 13.12 2.94 14.63
CA ALA A 109 12.19 2.61 15.71
C ALA A 109 12.77 2.89 17.10
#